data_AF-A0A558GYV3-F1
#
_entry.id   AF-A0A558GYV3-F1
#
_cell.length_a   1.000
_cell.length_b   1.000
_cell.length_c   1.000
_cell.angle_alpha   90.00
_cell.angle_beta   90.00
_cell.angle_gamma   90.00
#
_symmetry.space_group_name_H-M   'P 1'
#
loop_
_entity.id
_entity.type
_entity.pdbx_description
1 polymer ?
#
loop_
_entity_poly.entity_id
_entity_poly.type
_entity_poly.pdbx_seq_one_letter_code
_entity_poly.pdbx_strand_id
1 'polypeptide(L)'
;MINRAKSLVISGLILSGVGVVTALTLLTSAIGRYMYVEDLAPDVSPDVFKKLVGFAPLERAALYAALAFVVLGVALAVFGAARRRQRLRKA
;
A
#
# COMPACT_ATOMS: atom_id res chain seq x y z
N MET A 1 -21.24 -7.44 21.94
CA MET A 1 -20.77 -6.23 21.19
C MET A 1 -19.24 -6.01 21.16
N ILE A 2 -18.44 -6.63 22.06
CA ILE A 2 -16.97 -6.47 22.12
C ILE A 2 -16.25 -7.02 20.86
N ASN A 3 -16.78 -8.08 20.25
CA ASN A 3 -16.18 -8.68 19.04
C ASN A 3 -16.16 -7.74 17.82
N ARG A 4 -17.16 -6.85 17.66
CA ARG A 4 -17.22 -5.95 16.49
C ARG A 4 -16.09 -4.91 16.50
N ALA A 5 -15.74 -4.36 17.66
CA ALA A 5 -14.66 -3.37 17.77
C ALA A 5 -13.28 -4.00 17.54
N LYS A 6 -13.04 -5.21 18.08
CA LYS A 6 -11.82 -5.98 17.82
C LYS A 6 -11.70 -6.37 16.33
N SER A 7 -12.79 -6.85 15.73
CA SER A 7 -12.83 -7.20 14.32
C SER A 7 -12.50 -6.01 13.41
N LEU A 8 -13.04 -4.82 13.67
CA LEU A 8 -12.70 -3.62 12.89
C LEU A 8 -11.22 -3.25 12.96
N VAL A 9 -10.59 -3.38 14.14
CA VAL A 9 -9.15 -3.12 14.28
C VAL A 9 -8.33 -4.13 13.50
N ILE A 10 -8.65 -5.43 13.62
CA ILE A 10 -7.93 -6.49 12.91
C ILE A 10 -8.07 -6.33 11.39
N SER A 11 -9.29 -6.12 10.89
CA SER A 11 -9.53 -5.86 9.47
C SER A 11 -8.79 -4.62 8.99
N GLY A 12 -8.75 -3.55 9.80
CA GLY A 12 -8.02 -2.33 9.48
C GLY A 12 -6.51 -2.56 9.36
N LEU A 13 -5.93 -3.33 10.28
CA LEU A 13 -4.51 -3.71 10.23
C LEU A 13 -4.20 -4.58 9.01
N ILE A 14 -5.06 -5.55 8.68
CA ILE A 14 -4.88 -6.42 7.51
C ILE A 14 -4.93 -5.59 6.22
N LEU A 15 -5.95 -4.76 6.03
CA LEU A 15 -6.08 -3.88 4.87
C LEU A 15 -4.86 -2.96 4.71
N SER A 16 -4.41 -2.35 5.81
CA SER A 16 -3.22 -1.51 5.79
C SER A 16 -1.97 -2.30 5.44
N GLY A 17 -1.79 -3.49 6.03
CA GLY A 17 -0.67 -4.37 5.75
C GLY A 17 -0.63 -4.80 4.29
N VAL A 18 -1.76 -5.21 3.71
CA VAL A 18 -1.85 -5.56 2.28
C VAL A 18 -1.45 -4.37 1.41
N GLY A 19 -1.98 -3.17 1.67
CA GLY A 19 -1.63 -1.98 0.89
C GLY A 19 -0.14 -1.63 0.98
N VAL A 20 0.45 -1.69 2.18
CA VAL A 20 1.90 -1.43 2.37
C VAL A 20 2.74 -2.47 1.63
N VAL A 21 2.42 -3.76 1.76
CA VAL A 21 3.16 -4.84 1.07
C VAL A 21 3.09 -4.64 -0.44
N THR A 22 1.90 -4.38 -0.99
CA THR A 22 1.74 -4.13 -2.43
C THR A 22 2.57 -2.93 -2.90
N ALA A 23 2.55 -1.83 -2.15
CA ALA A 23 3.35 -0.63 -2.49
C ALA A 23 4.86 -0.93 -2.48
N LEU A 24 5.34 -1.67 -1.47
CA LEU A 24 6.74 -2.08 -1.38
C LEU A 24 7.14 -3.02 -2.53
N THR A 25 6.29 -4.00 -2.87
CA THR A 25 6.54 -4.91 -4.00
C THR A 25 6.69 -4.15 -5.32
N LEU A 26 5.81 -3.17 -5.57
CA LEU A 26 5.87 -2.35 -6.78
C LEU A 26 7.11 -1.44 -6.79
N LEU A 27 7.50 -0.89 -5.64
CA LEU A 27 8.73 -0.10 -5.52
C LEU A 27 9.97 -0.95 -5.82
N THR A 28 10.06 -2.14 -5.22
CA THR A 28 11.18 -3.08 -5.48
C THR A 28 11.22 -3.51 -6.94
N SER A 29 10.07 -3.72 -7.58
CA SER A 29 9.99 -4.02 -9.02
C SER A 29 10.48 -2.86 -9.89
N ALA A 30 10.15 -1.61 -9.53
CA ALA A 30 10.62 -0.43 -10.25
C ALA A 30 12.14 -0.25 -10.12
N ILE A 31 12.68 -0.46 -8.91
CA ILE A 31 14.13 -0.45 -8.65
C ILE A 31 14.83 -1.56 -9.45
N GLY A 32 14.27 -2.77 -9.46
CA GLY A 32 14.83 -3.89 -10.22
C GLY A 32 14.89 -3.61 -11.73
N ARG A 33 13.84 -2.99 -12.29
CA ARG A 33 13.85 -2.54 -13.69
C ARG A 33 14.86 -1.45 -13.95
N TYR A 34 15.00 -0.49 -13.04
CA TYR A 34 16.00 0.57 -13.14
C TYR A 34 17.41 -0.02 -13.24
N MET A 35 17.80 -0.88 -12.29
CA MET A 35 19.12 -1.52 -12.27
C MET A 35 19.35 -2.36 -13.53
N TYR A 36 18.35 -3.15 -13.95
CA TYR A 36 18.46 -3.99 -15.13
C TYR A 36 18.67 -3.18 -16.42
N VAL A 37 17.95 -2.06 -16.59
CA VAL A 37 18.09 -1.22 -17.79
C VAL A 37 19.39 -0.41 -17.76
N GLU A 38 19.81 0.08 -16.60
CA GLU A 38 21.08 0.78 -16.41
C GLU A 38 22.28 -0.13 -16.74
N ASP A 39 22.24 -1.40 -16.32
CA ASP A 39 23.32 -2.36 -16.56
C ASP A 39 23.37 -2.87 -18.02
N LEU A 40 22.22 -3.10 -18.67
CA LEU A 40 22.19 -3.70 -20.02
C LEU A 40 22.19 -2.69 -21.17
N ALA A 41 21.81 -1.44 -20.94
CA ALA A 41 21.53 -0.51 -22.04
C ALA A 41 21.95 0.94 -21.72
N PRO A 42 23.26 1.19 -21.50
CA PRO A 42 23.77 2.49 -21.08
C PRO A 42 23.56 3.61 -22.11
N ASP A 43 23.44 3.28 -23.39
CA ASP A 43 23.29 4.26 -24.50
C ASP A 43 21.83 4.51 -24.91
N VAL A 44 20.86 4.06 -24.12
CA VAL A 44 19.44 4.24 -24.46
C VAL A 44 19.01 5.67 -24.19
N SER A 45 18.34 6.28 -25.18
CA SER A 45 17.79 7.63 -25.03
C SER A 45 16.90 7.76 -23.78
N PRO A 46 16.92 8.91 -23.08
CA PRO A 46 16.17 9.11 -21.83
C PRO A 46 14.67 8.81 -21.95
N ASP A 47 14.08 9.07 -23.10
CA ASP A 47 12.65 8.83 -23.36
C ASP A 47 12.30 7.35 -23.40
N VAL A 48 13.19 6.51 -23.94
CA VAL A 48 13.01 5.06 -23.99
C VAL A 48 13.30 4.46 -22.62
N PHE A 49 14.33 4.95 -21.93
CA PHE A 49 14.63 4.57 -20.55
C PHE A 49 13.42 4.79 -19.62
N LYS A 50 12.80 5.98 -19.68
CA LYS A 50 11.61 6.30 -18.88
C LYS A 50 10.41 5.41 -19.17
N LYS A 51 10.26 4.94 -20.41
CA LYS A 51 9.19 4.00 -20.78
C LYS A 51 9.45 2.59 -20.25
N LEU A 52 10.71 2.16 -20.20
CA LEU A 52 11.11 0.83 -19.71
C LEU A 52 11.06 0.72 -18.18
N VAL A 53 11.50 1.77 -17.48
CA VAL A 53 11.56 1.80 -16.00
C VAL A 53 10.23 2.28 -15.39
N GLY A 54 9.43 3.03 -16.15
CA GLY A 54 8.17 3.59 -15.67
C GLY A 54 7.13 2.53 -15.30
N PHE A 55 6.26 2.89 -14.34
CA PHE A 55 5.13 2.04 -13.99
C PHE A 55 4.15 1.88 -15.14
N ALA A 56 3.83 0.62 -15.46
CA ALA A 56 2.77 0.26 -16.39
C ALA A 56 1.40 0.68 -15.84
N PRO A 57 0.37 0.84 -16.70
CA PRO A 57 -0.97 1.26 -16.25
C PRO A 57 -1.54 0.41 -15.12
N LEU A 58 -1.34 -0.91 -15.18
CA LEU A 58 -1.79 -1.84 -14.14
C LEU A 58 -1.07 -1.63 -12.80
N GLU A 59 0.23 -1.34 -12.84
CA GLU A 59 1.03 -1.08 -11.63
C GLU A 59 0.62 0.24 -10.98
N ARG A 60 0.29 1.26 -11.78
CA ARG A 60 -0.29 2.51 -11.27
C ARG A 60 -1.64 2.26 -10.61
N ALA A 61 -2.51 1.49 -11.25
CA ALA A 61 -3.79 1.11 -10.66
C ALA A 61 -3.60 0.34 -9.33
N ALA A 62 -2.64 -0.58 -9.29
CA ALA A 62 -2.28 -1.31 -8.07
C ALA A 62 -1.71 -0.39 -6.97
N LEU A 63 -0.88 0.60 -7.32
CA LEU A 63 -0.41 1.63 -6.37
C LEU A 63 -1.56 2.45 -5.80
N TYR A 64 -2.51 2.89 -6.64
CA TYR A 64 -3.68 3.63 -6.17
C TYR A 64 -4.59 2.78 -5.27
N ALA A 65 -4.80 1.51 -5.63
CA ALA A 65 -5.56 0.56 -4.81
C ALA A 65 -4.86 0.29 -3.47
N ALA A 66 -3.53 0.11 -3.49
CA ALA A 66 -2.70 -0.06 -2.31
C ALA A 66 -2.84 1.14 -1.37
N LEU A 67 -2.74 2.36 -1.89
CA LEU A 67 -2.93 3.57 -1.11
C LEU A 67 -4.34 3.64 -0.50
N ALA A 68 -5.37 3.31 -1.28
CA ALA A 68 -6.75 3.27 -0.78
C ALA A 68 -6.93 2.25 0.34
N PHE A 69 -6.31 1.07 0.24
CA PHE A 69 -6.33 0.06 1.30
C PHE A 69 -5.62 0.52 2.57
N VAL A 70 -4.49 1.23 2.45
CA VAL A 70 -3.82 1.83 3.61
C VAL A 70 -4.72 2.85 4.30
N VAL A 71 -5.29 3.80 3.54
CA VAL A 71 -6.15 4.85 4.10
C VAL A 71 -7.38 4.24 4.78
N LEU A 72 -8.07 3.32 4.11
CA LEU A 72 -9.25 2.64 4.64
C LEU A 72 -8.90 1.80 5.87
N GLY A 73 -7.78 1.07 5.80
CA GLY A 73 -7.32 0.22 6.89
C GLY A 73 -7.00 1.02 8.16
N VAL A 74 -6.28 2.13 8.01
CA VAL A 74 -5.98 3.06 9.11
C VAL A 74 -7.26 3.64 9.68
N ALA A 75 -8.19 4.08 8.83
CA ALA A 75 -9.48 4.63 9.29
C ALA A 75 -10.28 3.61 10.12
N LEU A 76 -10.35 2.34 9.68
CA LEU A 76 -11.02 1.27 10.41
C LEU A 76 -10.34 0.95 11.75
N ALA A 77 -9.01 0.94 11.78
CA ALA A 77 -8.24 0.70 13.00
C ALA A 77 -8.45 1.81 14.03
N VAL A 78 -8.38 3.07 13.59
CA VAL A 78 -8.63 4.25 14.44
C VAL A 78 -10.06 4.24 14.97
N PHE A 79 -11.05 3.99 14.11
CA PHE A 79 -12.46 3.97 14.51
C PHE A 79 -12.78 2.82 15.48
N GLY A 80 -12.24 1.63 15.23
CA GLY A 80 -12.37 0.48 16.12
C GLY A 80 -11.76 0.74 17.50
N ALA A 81 -10.57 1.36 17.55
CA ALA A 81 -9.90 1.76 18.78
C ALA A 81 -10.66 2.85 19.54
N ALA A 82 -11.17 3.88 18.84
CA ALA A 82 -11.94 4.96 19.43
C ALA A 82 -13.24 4.44 20.08
N ARG A 83 -13.99 3.57 19.38
CA ARG A 83 -15.19 2.92 19.93
C ARG A 83 -14.89 2.05 21.16
N ARG A 84 -13.74 1.37 21.19
CA ARG A 84 -13.31 0.59 22.37
C ARG A 84 -13.05 1.51 23.56
N ARG A 85 -12.33 2.62 23.36
CA ARG A 85 -12.03 3.60 24.43
C ARG A 85 -13.30 4.22 25.01
N GLN A 86 -14.26 4.61 24.18
CA GLN A 86 -15.53 5.18 24.65
C GLN A 86 -16.33 4.23 25.54
N ARG A 87 -16.30 2.92 25.26
CA ARG A 87 -16.99 1.93 26.11
C ARG A 87 -16.30 1.75 27.46
N LEU A 88 -14.98 1.71 27.48
CA LEU A 88 -14.21 1.59 28.72
C LEU A 88 -14.36 2.81 29.64
N ARG A 89 -14.65 3.99 29.08
CA ARG A 89 -14.93 5.20 29.87
C ARG A 89 -16.35 5.27 30.44
N LYS A 90 -17.27 4.43 29.96
CA LYS A 90 -18.69 4.41 30.36
C LYS A 90 -19.04 3.25 31.30
N ALA A 91 -18.09 2.33 31.53
CA ALA A 91 -18.21 1.21 32.46
C ALA A 91 -17.43 1.56 33.73
#